data_AF-A0A352Q8E0-F1
#
_entry.id   AF-A0A352Q8E0-F1
#
_cell.length_a   1.000
_cell.length_b   1.000
_cell.length_c   1.000
_cell.angle_alpha   90.00
_cell.angle_beta   90.00
_cell.angle_gamma   90.00
#
_symmetry.space_group_name_H-M   'P 1'
#
loop_
_entity.id
_entity.type
_entity.pdbx_description
1 polymer ?
#
loop_
_entity_poly.entity_id
_entity_poly.type
_entity_poly.pdbx_seq_one_letter_code
_entity_poly.pdbx_strand_id
1 'polypeptide(L)'
;MKIGIPREIKVAEERVAMTPAGAGQLVQAGHSVLVEKNAGHGAGFSDTDYREAGAELVEHPSEAWQADLVVKVKEPLAEEFAFLRGQMLFTYLHLAGVTSTLTDTLLASKTLAIAYETVENAAGQLPLLAPMSAVAGSMAVTMGNYHLARHNGGRGMLLSELFDRRFGKVLVVGDGV
;
A
#
# COMPACT_ATOMS: atom_id res chain seq x y z
N MET A 1 0.63 -21.78 7.16
CA MET A 1 -0.38 -21.42 6.14
C MET A 1 0.31 -20.88 4.90
N LYS A 2 -0.41 -20.81 3.78
CA LYS A 2 0.04 -20.22 2.52
C LYS A 2 -0.34 -18.74 2.47
N ILE A 3 0.62 -17.88 2.22
CA ILE A 3 0.48 -16.42 2.21
C ILE A 3 0.88 -15.91 0.83
N GLY A 4 -0.01 -15.16 0.19
CA GLY A 4 0.15 -14.66 -1.17
C GLY A 4 0.43 -13.17 -1.22
N ILE A 5 1.42 -12.76 -2.02
CA ILE A 5 1.80 -11.37 -2.27
C ILE A 5 1.75 -11.15 -3.79
N PRO A 6 0.57 -10.85 -4.35
CA PRO A 6 0.45 -10.49 -5.77
C PRO A 6 1.08 -9.12 -6.02
N ARG A 7 1.43 -8.86 -7.27
CA ARG A 7 1.92 -7.54 -7.70
C ARG A 7 0.77 -6.54 -7.69
N GLU A 8 1.06 -5.30 -7.32
CA GLU A 8 0.07 -4.23 -7.46
C GLU A 8 -0.13 -3.86 -8.93
N ILE A 9 -1.39 -3.70 -9.32
CA ILE A 9 -1.78 -3.36 -10.70
C ILE A 9 -2.37 -1.96 -10.83
N LYS A 10 -2.60 -1.27 -9.70
CA LYS A 10 -3.10 0.10 -9.71
C LYS A 10 -2.05 1.03 -10.32
N VAL A 11 -2.48 1.93 -11.19
CA VAL A 11 -1.60 2.87 -11.88
C VAL A 11 -0.77 3.66 -10.86
N ALA A 12 0.54 3.71 -11.08
CA ALA A 12 1.53 4.38 -10.21
C ALA A 12 1.62 3.85 -8.77
N GLU A 13 1.14 2.63 -8.53
CA GLU A 13 1.41 1.90 -7.28
C GLU A 13 2.70 1.08 -7.43
N GLU A 14 3.79 1.62 -6.91
CA GLU A 14 5.12 0.99 -6.96
C GLU A 14 5.44 0.21 -5.67
N ARG A 15 4.59 0.29 -4.64
CA ARG A 15 4.83 -0.42 -3.38
C ARG A 15 4.46 -1.90 -3.50
N VAL A 16 5.00 -2.68 -2.59
CA VAL A 16 4.65 -4.10 -2.37
C VAL A 16 4.26 -4.31 -0.92
N ALA A 17 3.34 -5.24 -0.68
CA ALA A 17 2.73 -5.39 0.64
C ALA A 17 3.66 -5.98 1.70
N MET A 18 4.76 -6.60 1.28
CA MET A 18 5.71 -7.24 2.17
C MET A 18 7.11 -7.19 1.58
N THR A 19 8.10 -6.82 2.38
CA THR A 19 9.51 -6.81 1.97
C THR A 19 10.11 -8.22 2.01
N PRO A 20 11.26 -8.46 1.35
CA PRO A 20 11.97 -9.75 1.47
C PRO A 20 12.26 -10.15 2.92
N ALA A 21 12.62 -9.19 3.78
CA ALA A 21 12.84 -9.44 5.20
C ALA A 21 11.56 -9.92 5.92
N GLY A 22 10.41 -9.31 5.64
CA GLY A 22 9.12 -9.73 6.19
C GLY A 22 8.69 -11.11 5.68
N ALA A 23 8.89 -11.37 4.39
CA ALA A 23 8.64 -12.68 3.80
C ALA A 23 9.50 -13.77 4.47
N GLY A 24 10.80 -13.51 4.66
CA GLY A 24 11.71 -14.43 5.31
C GLY A 24 11.36 -14.75 6.77
N GLN A 25 10.85 -13.76 7.53
CA GLN A 25 10.35 -14.01 8.89
C GLN A 25 9.16 -14.98 8.90
N LEU A 26 8.23 -14.86 7.96
CA LEU A 26 7.09 -15.76 7.84
C LEU A 26 7.52 -17.17 7.39
N VAL A 27 8.48 -17.25 6.46
CA VAL A 27 9.08 -18.53 6.06
C VAL A 27 9.73 -19.23 7.26
N GLN A 28 10.52 -18.50 8.07
CA GLN A 28 11.13 -19.03 9.29
C GLN A 28 10.10 -19.49 10.33
N ALA A 29 8.94 -18.83 10.39
CA ALA A 29 7.83 -19.24 11.24
C ALA A 29 7.02 -20.45 10.68
N GLY A 30 7.44 -21.03 9.54
CA GLY A 30 6.83 -22.23 8.95
C GLY A 30 5.68 -21.95 7.99
N HIS A 31 5.53 -20.72 7.49
CA HIS A 31 4.57 -20.37 6.46
C HIS A 31 5.16 -20.56 5.05
N SER A 32 4.30 -20.86 4.07
CA SER A 32 4.67 -20.82 2.66
C SER A 32 4.30 -19.43 2.13
N VAL A 33 5.27 -18.70 1.60
CA VAL A 33 5.08 -17.33 1.09
C VAL A 33 5.23 -17.35 -0.43
N LEU A 34 4.14 -17.09 -1.14
CA LEU A 34 4.07 -17.01 -2.60
C LEU A 34 4.14 -15.55 -3.03
N VAL A 35 5.13 -15.18 -3.84
CA VAL A 35 5.31 -13.81 -4.34
C VAL A 35 5.18 -13.83 -5.86
N GLU A 36 4.28 -13.01 -6.41
CA GLU A 36 4.22 -12.83 -7.86
C GLU A 36 5.54 -12.23 -8.36
N LYS A 37 6.04 -12.77 -9.46
CA LYS A 37 7.22 -12.25 -10.14
C LYS A 37 7.14 -10.75 -10.39
N ASN A 38 8.22 -10.04 -10.10
CA ASN A 38 8.35 -8.58 -10.15
C ASN A 38 7.42 -7.81 -9.19
N ALA A 39 6.75 -8.45 -8.22
CA ALA A 39 5.87 -7.76 -7.28
C ALA A 39 6.59 -6.65 -6.49
N GLY A 40 7.87 -6.87 -6.15
CA GLY A 40 8.67 -5.90 -5.39
C GLY A 40 9.50 -4.92 -6.22
N HIS A 41 9.51 -5.02 -7.55
CA HIS A 41 10.48 -4.29 -8.38
C HIS A 41 10.35 -2.76 -8.23
N GLY A 42 9.13 -2.24 -8.24
CA GLY A 42 8.84 -0.81 -8.03
C GLY A 42 9.29 -0.29 -6.66
N ALA A 43 9.32 -1.17 -5.65
CA ALA A 43 9.77 -0.87 -4.30
C ALA A 43 11.29 -1.07 -4.11
N GLY A 44 12.02 -1.44 -5.17
CA GLY A 44 13.45 -1.68 -5.14
C GLY A 44 13.86 -3.07 -4.65
N PHE A 45 12.95 -4.04 -4.61
CA PHE A 45 13.24 -5.43 -4.24
C PHE A 45 13.23 -6.34 -5.46
N SER A 46 14.31 -7.09 -5.66
CA SER A 46 14.43 -8.04 -6.76
C SER A 46 13.74 -9.37 -6.45
N ASP A 47 13.36 -10.13 -7.47
CA ASP A 47 12.86 -11.51 -7.30
C ASP A 47 13.90 -12.42 -6.61
N THR A 48 15.18 -12.12 -6.80
CA THR A 48 16.27 -12.84 -6.13
C THR A 48 16.26 -12.58 -4.64
N ASP A 49 15.99 -11.34 -4.20
CA ASP A 49 15.92 -10.99 -2.77
C ASP A 49 14.83 -11.83 -2.07
N TYR A 50 13.66 -12.00 -2.71
CA TYR A 50 12.58 -12.84 -2.17
C TYR A 50 12.95 -14.32 -2.15
N ARG A 51 13.60 -14.83 -3.20
CA ARG A 51 14.03 -16.24 -3.27
C ARG A 51 15.08 -16.53 -2.20
N GLU A 52 16.03 -15.62 -1.99
CA GLU A 52 17.05 -15.74 -0.94
C GLU A 52 16.45 -15.66 0.46
N ALA A 53 15.36 -14.91 0.63
CA ALA A 53 14.57 -14.92 1.86
C ALA A 53 13.73 -16.20 2.06
N GLY A 54 13.70 -17.11 1.07
CA GLY A 54 12.99 -18.39 1.12
C GLY A 54 11.54 -18.33 0.65
N ALA A 55 11.11 -17.23 0.02
CA ALA A 55 9.80 -17.15 -0.62
C ALA A 55 9.79 -17.89 -1.97
N GLU A 56 8.63 -18.40 -2.34
CA GLU A 56 8.37 -19.05 -3.63
C GLU A 56 7.88 -18.02 -4.64
N LEU A 57 8.59 -17.90 -5.76
CA LEU A 57 8.23 -16.99 -6.85
C LEU A 57 7.24 -17.70 -7.77
N VAL A 58 6.13 -17.05 -8.07
CA VAL A 58 5.10 -17.55 -8.99
C VAL A 58 4.97 -16.64 -10.21
N GLU A 59 4.70 -17.23 -11.37
CA GLU A 59 4.68 -16.50 -12.65
C GLU A 59 3.30 -15.87 -12.92
N HIS A 60 2.22 -16.55 -12.52
CA HIS A 60 0.87 -16.05 -12.74
C HIS A 60 0.28 -15.42 -11.48
N PRO A 61 -0.38 -14.25 -11.58
CA PRO A 61 -1.03 -13.61 -10.43
C PRO A 61 -1.98 -14.56 -9.70
N SER A 62 -2.72 -15.38 -10.47
CA SER A 62 -3.66 -16.34 -9.94
C SER A 62 -3.04 -17.27 -8.90
N GLU A 63 -1.77 -17.67 -9.06
CA GLU A 63 -1.01 -18.52 -8.13
C GLU A 63 -0.78 -17.83 -6.78
N ALA A 64 -0.39 -16.54 -6.78
CA ALA A 64 -0.24 -15.75 -5.56
C ALA A 64 -1.59 -15.55 -4.87
N TRP A 65 -2.67 -15.40 -5.62
CA TRP A 65 -4.02 -15.35 -5.08
C TRP A 65 -4.54 -16.70 -4.56
N GLN A 66 -3.88 -17.83 -4.88
CA GLN A 66 -4.23 -19.16 -4.36
C GLN A 66 -3.67 -19.40 -2.95
N ALA A 67 -3.89 -18.46 -2.04
CA ALA A 67 -3.36 -18.49 -0.67
C ALA A 67 -4.48 -18.48 0.37
N ASP A 68 -4.15 -18.89 1.60
CA ASP A 68 -5.05 -18.79 2.75
C ASP A 68 -5.23 -17.32 3.17
N LEU A 69 -4.16 -16.54 3.03
CA LEU A 69 -4.10 -15.10 3.27
C LEU A 69 -3.43 -14.43 2.07
N VAL A 70 -4.11 -13.46 1.46
CA VAL A 70 -3.54 -12.54 0.47
C VAL A 70 -3.25 -11.20 1.14
N VAL A 71 -2.02 -10.72 1.01
CA VAL A 71 -1.57 -9.44 1.57
C VAL A 71 -1.26 -8.49 0.41
N LYS A 72 -1.94 -7.36 0.38
CA LYS A 72 -1.81 -6.34 -0.69
C LYS A 72 -1.60 -4.95 -0.10
N VAL A 73 -1.19 -4.00 -0.94
CA VAL A 73 -1.17 -2.57 -0.63
C VAL A 73 -2.52 -1.94 -0.93
N LYS A 74 -3.07 -2.14 -2.13
CA LYS A 74 -4.30 -1.47 -2.59
C LYS A 74 -5.48 -2.43 -2.70
N GLU A 75 -6.66 -1.84 -2.77
CA GLU A 75 -7.90 -2.55 -2.97
C GLU A 75 -7.88 -3.34 -4.28
N PRO A 76 -8.50 -4.54 -4.34
CA PRO A 76 -8.61 -5.28 -5.58
C PRO A 76 -9.32 -4.46 -6.66
N LEU A 77 -8.80 -4.49 -7.89
CA LEU A 77 -9.47 -3.91 -9.06
C LEU A 77 -10.36 -4.96 -9.75
N ALA A 78 -11.15 -4.52 -10.74
CA ALA A 78 -12.11 -5.38 -11.44
C ALA A 78 -11.45 -6.63 -12.06
N GLU A 79 -10.22 -6.48 -12.53
CA GLU A 79 -9.39 -7.54 -13.11
C GLU A 79 -8.99 -8.61 -12.07
N GLU A 80 -8.97 -8.26 -10.79
CA GLU A 80 -8.60 -9.16 -9.69
C GLU A 80 -9.81 -9.82 -9.02
N PHE A 81 -11.05 -9.37 -9.33
CA PHE A 81 -12.26 -9.88 -8.69
C PHE A 81 -12.47 -11.37 -8.86
N ALA A 82 -12.06 -11.94 -10.00
CA ALA A 82 -12.14 -13.38 -10.26
C ALA A 82 -11.23 -14.22 -9.33
N PHE A 83 -10.27 -13.59 -8.65
CA PHE A 83 -9.38 -14.26 -7.71
C PHE A 83 -9.91 -14.28 -6.27
N LEU A 84 -10.96 -13.50 -5.97
CA LEU A 84 -11.62 -13.50 -4.65
C LEU A 84 -12.51 -14.74 -4.52
N ARG A 85 -12.18 -15.63 -3.59
CA ARG A 85 -12.80 -16.96 -3.48
C ARG A 85 -12.86 -17.52 -2.06
N GLY A 86 -13.04 -16.65 -1.06
CA GLY A 86 -13.26 -17.04 0.34
C GLY A 86 -12.01 -17.09 1.23
N GLN A 87 -10.84 -16.76 0.68
CA GLN A 87 -9.61 -16.57 1.47
C GLN A 87 -9.66 -15.32 2.35
N MET A 88 -8.67 -15.15 3.22
CA MET A 88 -8.45 -13.87 3.89
C MET A 88 -7.76 -12.88 2.95
N LEU A 89 -8.21 -11.63 2.97
CA LEU A 89 -7.57 -10.52 2.27
C LEU A 89 -7.23 -9.45 3.30
N PHE A 90 -5.97 -9.03 3.34
CA PHE A 90 -5.49 -7.98 4.25
C PHE A 90 -4.82 -6.87 3.44
N THR A 91 -5.48 -5.70 3.34
CA THR A 91 -5.06 -4.59 2.48
C THR A 91 -5.78 -3.28 2.82
N TYR A 92 -5.42 -2.15 2.18
CA TYR A 92 -6.27 -0.96 2.18
C TYR A 92 -7.49 -1.18 1.28
N LEU A 93 -8.71 -1.01 1.79
CA LEU A 93 -9.93 -1.25 1.00
C LEU A 93 -10.68 0.03 0.65
N HIS A 94 -10.73 0.98 1.58
CA HIS A 94 -11.51 2.21 1.50
C HIS A 94 -12.96 1.96 1.05
N LEU A 95 -13.62 0.93 1.58
CA LEU A 95 -14.93 0.43 1.10
C LEU A 95 -16.00 1.53 1.01
N ALA A 96 -15.98 2.51 1.90
CA ALA A 96 -16.92 3.63 1.89
C ALA A 96 -16.65 4.67 0.78
N GLY A 97 -15.44 4.71 0.22
CA GLY A 97 -15.00 5.67 -0.79
C GLY A 97 -14.86 5.12 -2.21
N VAL A 98 -14.94 3.79 -2.37
CA VAL A 98 -14.90 3.11 -3.68
C VAL A 98 -16.30 2.72 -4.14
N THR A 99 -16.43 2.24 -5.37
CA THR A 99 -17.72 1.78 -5.90
C THR A 99 -18.24 0.57 -5.10
N SER A 100 -19.56 0.44 -4.95
CA SER A 100 -20.17 -0.67 -4.20
C SER A 100 -19.78 -2.04 -4.75
N THR A 101 -19.42 -2.11 -6.04
CA THR A 101 -19.02 -3.34 -6.72
C THR A 101 -17.92 -4.11 -6.00
N LEU A 102 -16.92 -3.43 -5.40
CA LEU A 102 -15.91 -4.12 -4.60
C LEU A 102 -16.53 -4.79 -3.36
N THR A 103 -17.35 -4.05 -2.62
CA THR A 103 -18.06 -4.57 -1.44
C THR A 103 -18.96 -5.76 -1.82
N ASP A 104 -19.74 -5.62 -2.90
CA ASP A 104 -20.62 -6.67 -3.40
C ASP A 104 -19.84 -7.93 -3.80
N THR A 105 -18.67 -7.75 -4.43
CA THR A 105 -17.79 -8.86 -4.84
C THR A 105 -17.18 -9.56 -3.63
N LEU A 106 -16.71 -8.82 -2.62
CA LEU A 106 -16.17 -9.40 -1.38
C LEU A 106 -17.24 -10.22 -0.64
N LEU A 107 -18.48 -9.70 -0.58
CA LEU A 107 -19.62 -10.41 0.01
C LEU A 107 -19.97 -11.68 -0.77
N ALA A 108 -20.08 -11.59 -2.10
CA ALA A 108 -20.43 -12.72 -2.96
C ALA A 108 -19.37 -13.83 -2.92
N SER A 109 -18.09 -13.45 -2.88
CA SER A 109 -16.96 -14.38 -2.77
C SER A 109 -16.75 -14.94 -1.37
N LYS A 110 -17.44 -14.39 -0.35
CA LYS A 110 -17.28 -14.73 1.08
C LYS A 110 -15.83 -14.55 1.58
N THR A 111 -15.08 -13.64 0.97
CA THR A 111 -13.72 -13.31 1.37
C THR A 111 -13.73 -12.61 2.72
N LEU A 112 -12.93 -13.09 3.67
CA LEU A 112 -12.70 -12.40 4.94
C LEU A 112 -11.74 -11.23 4.68
N ALA A 113 -12.31 -10.05 4.42
CA ALA A 113 -11.56 -8.85 4.07
C ALA A 113 -11.32 -7.97 5.31
N ILE A 114 -10.04 -7.73 5.61
CA ILE A 114 -9.59 -6.90 6.73
C ILE A 114 -8.94 -5.65 6.13
N ALA A 115 -9.50 -4.49 6.46
CA ALA A 115 -9.04 -3.19 5.97
C ALA A 115 -7.97 -2.58 6.88
N TYR A 116 -6.77 -2.32 6.36
CA TYR A 116 -5.67 -1.68 7.11
C TYR A 116 -6.12 -0.39 7.80
N GLU A 117 -6.83 0.46 7.08
CA GLU A 117 -7.28 1.78 7.55
C GLU A 117 -8.35 1.73 8.65
N THR A 118 -8.82 0.53 9.01
CA THR A 118 -9.83 0.32 10.06
C THR A 118 -9.32 -0.53 11.22
N VAL A 119 -8.09 -1.02 11.16
CA VAL A 119 -7.46 -1.69 12.30
C VAL A 119 -7.18 -0.63 13.35
N GLU A 120 -7.88 -0.74 14.47
CA GLU A 120 -7.85 0.21 15.58
C GLU A 120 -7.24 -0.45 16.82
N ASN A 121 -6.39 0.28 17.54
CA ASN A 121 -5.88 -0.17 18.84
C ASN A 121 -6.84 0.20 19.97
N ALA A 122 -6.58 -0.26 21.20
CA ALA A 122 -7.43 0.02 22.36
C ALA A 122 -7.57 1.52 22.72
N ALA A 123 -6.70 2.38 22.17
CA ALA A 123 -6.73 3.82 22.38
C ALA A 123 -7.45 4.59 21.25
N GLY A 124 -8.05 3.89 20.29
CA GLY A 124 -8.73 4.54 19.16
C GLY A 124 -7.82 4.97 18.01
N GLN A 125 -6.56 4.54 18.00
CA GLN A 125 -5.58 4.94 16.98
C GLN A 125 -5.55 3.91 15.85
N LEU A 126 -5.18 4.36 14.64
CA LEU A 126 -5.09 3.54 13.43
C LEU A 126 -3.61 3.25 13.08
N PRO A 127 -2.96 2.27 13.73
CA PRO A 127 -1.51 2.04 13.63
C PRO A 127 -1.03 1.68 12.23
N LEU A 128 -1.90 1.12 11.38
CA LEU A 128 -1.54 0.76 10.01
C LEU A 128 -1.69 1.93 9.04
N LEU A 129 -2.55 2.91 9.37
CA LEU A 129 -2.76 4.13 8.59
C LEU A 129 -1.74 5.22 8.90
N ALA A 130 -1.40 5.40 10.18
CA ALA A 130 -0.54 6.48 10.66
C ALA A 130 0.81 6.61 9.92
N PRO A 131 1.54 5.51 9.57
CA PRO A 131 2.78 5.63 8.80
C PRO A 131 2.57 6.28 7.42
N MET A 132 1.45 5.98 6.76
CA MET A 132 1.15 6.51 5.43
C MET A 132 0.72 7.98 5.49
N SER A 133 -0.06 8.33 6.51
CA SER A 133 -0.43 9.72 6.80
C SER A 133 0.81 10.60 7.09
N ALA A 134 1.78 10.10 7.86
CA ALA A 134 3.03 10.81 8.12
C ALA A 134 3.87 11.06 6.84
N VAL A 135 3.96 10.05 5.97
CA VAL A 135 4.61 10.20 4.65
C VAL A 135 3.88 11.22 3.78
N ALA A 136 2.54 11.13 3.70
CA ALA A 136 1.72 12.04 2.91
C ALA A 136 1.83 13.49 3.39
N GLY A 137 1.74 13.73 4.71
CA GLY A 137 1.89 15.06 5.30
C GLY A 137 3.27 15.68 5.03
N SER A 138 4.33 14.88 5.14
CA SER A 138 5.70 15.32 4.84
C SER A 138 5.88 15.65 3.35
N MET A 139 5.34 14.82 2.46
CA MET A 139 5.40 15.03 1.02
C MET A 139 4.58 16.22 0.55
N ALA A 140 3.45 16.52 1.22
CA ALA A 140 2.56 17.61 0.83
C ALA A 140 3.29 18.97 0.78
N VAL A 141 4.18 19.25 1.74
CA VAL A 141 4.97 20.50 1.77
C VAL A 141 6.00 20.51 0.65
N THR A 142 6.71 19.41 0.43
CA THR A 142 7.70 19.26 -0.66
C THR A 142 7.05 19.48 -2.03
N MET A 143 5.92 18.82 -2.28
CA MET A 143 5.16 18.97 -3.52
C MET A 143 4.53 20.35 -3.65
N GLY A 144 4.05 20.93 -2.55
CA GLY A 144 3.56 22.31 -2.53
C GLY A 144 4.64 23.30 -2.97
N ASN A 145 5.86 23.17 -2.46
CA ASN A 145 6.99 24.01 -2.87
C ASN A 145 7.36 23.80 -4.35
N TYR A 146 7.37 22.54 -4.82
CA TYR A 146 7.59 22.21 -6.23
C TYR A 146 6.56 22.91 -7.15
N HIS A 147 5.27 22.80 -6.83
CA HIS A 147 4.21 23.38 -7.64
C HIS A 147 4.09 24.90 -7.52
N LEU A 148 4.65 25.53 -6.49
CA LEU A 148 4.71 27.00 -6.39
C LEU A 148 5.70 27.63 -7.38
N ALA A 149 6.60 26.87 -8.00
CA ALA A 149 7.56 27.38 -8.98
C ALA A 149 6.86 27.91 -10.26
N ARG A 150 7.41 28.98 -10.87
CA ARG A 150 6.81 29.61 -12.08
C ARG A 150 6.67 28.65 -13.27
N HIS A 151 7.66 27.80 -13.50
CA HIS A 151 7.64 26.86 -14.62
C HIS A 151 6.56 25.75 -14.45
N ASN A 152 6.12 25.52 -13.21
CA ASN A 152 4.99 24.63 -12.89
C ASN A 152 3.64 25.38 -12.85
N GLY A 153 3.59 26.64 -13.33
CA GLY A 153 2.38 27.47 -13.32
C GLY A 153 2.07 28.14 -11.97
N GLY A 154 2.93 27.94 -10.96
CA GLY A 154 2.78 28.54 -9.64
C GLY A 154 3.12 30.03 -9.59
N ARG A 155 3.02 30.62 -8.39
CA ARG A 155 3.27 32.05 -8.16
C ARG A 155 4.74 32.47 -8.28
N GLY A 156 5.66 31.50 -8.36
CA GLY A 156 7.10 31.75 -8.25
C GLY A 156 7.54 32.02 -6.82
N MET A 157 6.93 31.34 -5.86
CA MET A 157 7.17 31.55 -4.43
C MET A 157 7.97 30.39 -3.87
N LEU A 158 9.09 30.68 -3.22
CA LEU A 158 9.85 29.71 -2.46
C LEU A 158 9.34 29.68 -1.01
N LEU A 159 8.93 28.50 -0.54
CA LEU A 159 8.67 28.28 0.88
C LEU A 159 10.01 28.02 1.58
N SER A 160 10.56 29.03 2.24
CA SER A 160 11.85 28.93 2.93
C SER A 160 12.06 30.05 3.95
N GLU A 161 13.04 29.88 4.83
CA GLU A 161 13.58 30.92 5.69
C GLU A 161 14.97 31.34 5.16
N LEU A 162 15.12 32.61 4.80
CA LEU A 162 16.38 33.18 4.29
C LEU A 162 16.69 34.47 5.05
N PHE A 163 17.93 34.62 5.51
CA PHE A 163 18.40 35.83 6.23
C PHE A 163 17.43 36.26 7.36
N ASP A 164 17.05 35.30 8.21
CA ASP A 164 16.13 35.48 9.34
C ASP A 164 14.72 35.97 8.94
N ARG A 165 14.31 35.72 7.68
CA ARG A 165 12.98 36.05 7.17
C ARG A 165 12.34 34.84 6.52
N ARG A 166 11.08 34.59 6.86
CA ARG A 166 10.25 33.53 6.26
C ARG A 166 9.53 34.03 5.02
N PHE A 167 9.53 33.20 3.98
CA PHE A 167 8.86 33.46 2.71
C PHE A 167 7.72 32.47 2.49
N GLY A 168 6.59 33.00 2.02
CA GLY A 168 5.35 32.26 1.83
C GLY A 168 4.53 32.08 3.11
N LYS A 169 3.28 31.67 2.92
CA LYS A 169 2.34 31.33 4.00
C LYS A 169 1.66 30.03 3.63
N VAL A 170 1.63 29.09 4.56
CA VAL A 170 0.98 27.79 4.41
C VAL A 170 -0.16 27.72 5.42
N LEU A 171 -1.34 27.30 4.96
CA LEU A 171 -2.47 26.97 5.82
C LEU A 171 -2.64 25.45 5.81
N VAL A 172 -2.61 24.85 6.99
CA VAL A 172 -2.93 23.44 7.20
C VAL A 172 -4.30 23.37 7.88
N VAL A 173 -5.21 22.55 7.35
CA VAL A 173 -6.54 22.35 7.92
C VAL A 173 -6.61 20.92 8.47
N GLY A 174 -6.61 20.81 9.80
CA GLY A 174 -6.51 19.55 10.54
C GLY A 174 -5.10 19.27 11.07
N ASP A 175 -5.01 18.77 12.30
CA ASP A 175 -3.77 18.47 13.04
C ASP A 175 -3.60 16.95 13.34
N GLY A 176 -4.21 16.10 12.50
CA GLY A 176 -4.13 14.64 12.59
C GLY A 176 -2.78 14.04 12.14
N VAL A 177 -2.67 12.69 12.20
CA VAL A 177 -1.45 11.89 11.98
C VAL A 177 -1.78 10.50 11.45
#